data_AF-A0A346PMH7-F1
#
_entry.id   AF-A0A346PMH7-F1
#
_cell.length_a   1.000
_cell.length_b   1.000
_cell.length_c   1.000
_cell.angle_alpha   90.00
_cell.angle_beta   90.00
_cell.angle_gamma   90.00
#
_symmetry.space_group_name_H-M   'P 1'
#
loop_
_entity.id
_entity.type
_entity.pdbx_description
1 polymer ?
#
loop_
_entity_poly.entity_id
_entity_poly.type
_entity_poly.pdbx_seq_one_letter_code
_entity_poly.pdbx_strand_id
1 'polypeptide(L)'
;MTDRFPDADRNGPVSAVTVTEMTDDHVVLDLPDSVHDADRVIPQDLIDFGNEARSWFLWDLEAKQPRSPASKNGYASPCAWGRDAVSMEDRAGARYADVAHCIDGHVDDDWWWDDAEVPRPLYPMCIVPHADFSPEPGLVFVDLDDVIEPQNDGTGRMTREAWDILDRLDAYAEVSLSMTGAHAFVRGRIPGKVDGKKVLKELDTGHVEVYGYPANGRVMGTTWLHIDETPENAVPHDQDAIDALIDDLLDDDEKLTDEEQAEQVFERRKSRVRGDQNGSSRSAYYDLDPEPIAHQPPFSTHQSNGRGPHPKHGGTKTPDEKSTNFSVGRHDGWKCWAHDDGGGALQLIAVLEGIRDCGDAADVMQDPVDALKTCLLARDEYAGGSLDDENPPTAALKGVLEVQNMDYDEDGKLDRAAYTLARELFDEMSYNGGGQA
;
A
#
# COMPACT_ATOMS: atom_id res chain seq x y z
N MET A 1 -33.00 24.00 12.45
CA MET A 1 -31.87 23.43 11.69
C MET A 1 -32.39 22.12 11.16
N THR A 2 -32.66 22.09 9.86
CA THR A 2 -33.43 21.06 9.16
C THR A 2 -32.50 20.09 8.45
N ASP A 3 -32.82 18.80 8.56
CA ASP A 3 -32.28 17.62 7.88
C ASP A 3 -31.51 17.91 6.58
N ARG A 4 -30.24 17.48 6.53
CA ARG A 4 -29.41 17.46 5.32
C ARG A 4 -28.45 16.27 5.27
N PHE A 5 -29.01 15.08 5.47
CA PHE A 5 -28.60 13.94 4.65
C PHE A 5 -29.74 13.66 3.67
N PRO A 6 -29.45 13.23 2.43
CA PRO A 6 -30.40 13.31 1.34
C PRO A 6 -31.71 12.57 1.68
N ASP A 7 -32.78 13.35 1.70
CA ASP A 7 -34.15 12.88 1.69
C ASP A 7 -34.36 12.09 0.39
N ALA A 8 -34.84 10.85 0.48
CA ALA A 8 -34.91 9.89 -0.64
C ALA A 8 -35.80 10.34 -1.82
N ASP A 9 -36.47 11.48 -1.69
CA ASP A 9 -37.39 12.08 -2.67
C ASP A 9 -36.82 13.32 -3.40
N ARG A 10 -35.56 13.74 -3.15
CA ARG A 10 -34.89 14.76 -3.97
C ARG A 10 -34.23 14.11 -5.19
N ASN A 11 -34.38 14.74 -6.37
CA ASN A 11 -33.43 14.56 -7.48
C ASN A 11 -32.01 14.59 -6.90
N GLY A 12 -31.12 13.72 -7.37
CA GLY A 12 -29.81 13.41 -6.78
C GLY A 12 -28.99 14.62 -6.30
N PRO A 13 -28.00 14.39 -5.42
CA PRO A 13 -27.24 15.46 -4.78
C PRO A 13 -26.69 16.43 -5.83
N VAL A 14 -27.00 17.73 -5.67
CA VAL A 14 -26.55 18.77 -6.60
C VAL A 14 -25.17 19.24 -6.16
N SER A 15 -24.24 19.32 -7.10
CA SER A 15 -22.91 19.89 -6.89
C SER A 15 -23.00 21.29 -6.29
N ALA A 16 -22.22 21.56 -5.25
CA ALA A 16 -22.20 22.87 -4.61
C ALA A 16 -21.42 23.92 -5.41
N VAL A 17 -20.60 23.49 -6.37
CA VAL A 17 -19.77 24.37 -7.21
C VAL A 17 -20.13 24.10 -8.66
N THR A 18 -20.50 25.17 -9.38
CA THR A 18 -20.90 25.11 -10.80
C THR A 18 -19.83 25.77 -11.67
N VAL A 19 -19.41 25.12 -12.75
CA VAL A 19 -18.59 25.76 -13.78
C VAL A 19 -19.48 26.67 -14.63
N THR A 20 -19.26 27.99 -14.53
CA THR A 20 -20.09 28.99 -15.22
C THR A 20 -19.47 29.49 -16.52
N GLU A 21 -18.15 29.45 -16.62
CA GLU A 21 -17.41 29.84 -17.81
C GLU A 21 -16.10 29.05 -17.90
N MET A 22 -15.76 28.63 -19.12
CA MET A 22 -14.49 27.98 -19.42
C MET A 22 -13.84 28.70 -20.61
N THR A 23 -12.64 29.22 -20.39
CA THR A 23 -11.86 29.93 -21.41
C THR A 23 -10.50 29.24 -21.60
N ASP A 24 -9.71 29.74 -22.54
CA ASP A 24 -8.33 29.28 -22.73
C ASP A 24 -7.40 29.73 -21.58
N ASP A 25 -7.78 30.75 -20.82
CA ASP A 25 -6.92 31.34 -19.76
C ASP A 25 -7.31 30.87 -18.35
N HIS A 26 -8.58 30.52 -18.13
CA HIS A 26 -9.13 30.20 -16.80
C HIS A 26 -10.52 29.56 -16.87
N VAL A 27 -10.95 29.05 -15.73
CA VAL A 27 -12.31 28.54 -15.47
C VAL A 27 -12.95 29.37 -14.35
N VAL A 28 -14.22 29.75 -14.51
CA VAL A 28 -14.98 30.49 -13.51
C VAL A 28 -15.94 29.55 -12.80
N LEU A 29 -15.82 29.49 -11.48
CA LEU A 29 -16.61 28.65 -10.59
C LEU A 29 -17.60 29.52 -9.81
N ASP A 30 -18.87 29.11 -9.74
CA ASP A 30 -19.81 29.64 -8.75
C ASP A 30 -19.53 28.95 -7.42
N LEU A 31 -19.10 29.72 -6.42
CA LEU A 31 -18.65 29.20 -5.13
C LEU A 31 -19.73 29.42 -4.06
N PRO A 32 -19.92 28.48 -3.12
CA PRO A 32 -20.79 28.71 -1.99
C PRO A 32 -20.22 29.79 -1.06
N ASP A 33 -21.11 30.55 -0.41
CA ASP A 33 -20.74 31.57 0.60
C ASP A 33 -19.95 30.99 1.78
N SER A 34 -20.13 29.70 2.06
CA SER A 34 -19.45 29.01 3.15
C SER A 34 -19.29 27.52 2.87
N VAL A 35 -18.11 27.00 3.19
CA VAL A 35 -17.83 25.56 3.25
C VAL A 35 -18.72 24.80 4.24
N HIS A 36 -19.34 25.49 5.21
CA HIS A 36 -20.13 24.88 6.28
C HIS A 36 -21.61 24.71 5.93
N ASP A 37 -22.15 25.50 4.98
CA ASP A 37 -23.57 25.51 4.62
C ASP A 37 -23.75 25.31 3.12
N ALA A 38 -23.19 24.21 2.61
CA ALA A 38 -23.26 23.84 1.21
C ALA A 38 -23.61 22.36 1.07
N ASP A 39 -24.22 22.02 -0.07
CA ASP A 39 -24.52 20.63 -0.41
C ASP A 39 -23.22 19.83 -0.60
N ARG A 40 -23.26 18.55 -0.27
CA ARG A 40 -22.09 17.67 -0.30
C ARG A 40 -22.37 16.48 -1.19
N VAL A 41 -21.45 16.22 -2.11
CA VAL A 41 -21.49 15.05 -2.99
C VAL A 41 -20.31 14.17 -2.61
N ILE A 42 -20.59 12.93 -2.23
CA ILE A 42 -19.54 11.95 -1.91
C ILE A 42 -19.69 10.80 -2.91
N PRO A 43 -18.67 10.50 -3.74
CA PRO A 43 -18.77 9.44 -4.73
C PRO A 43 -19.04 8.09 -4.08
N GLN A 44 -19.95 7.31 -4.67
CA GLN A 44 -20.24 5.96 -4.18
C GLN A 44 -18.97 5.07 -4.23
N ASP A 45 -18.17 5.21 -5.29
CA ASP A 45 -16.89 4.49 -5.42
C ASP A 45 -15.93 4.80 -4.27
N LEU A 46 -15.90 6.04 -3.77
CA LEU A 46 -15.05 6.42 -2.65
C LEU A 46 -15.60 5.89 -1.32
N ILE A 47 -16.93 5.86 -1.17
CA ILE A 47 -17.60 5.21 -0.03
C ILE A 47 -17.20 3.74 0.03
N ASP A 48 -17.31 3.04 -1.09
CA ASP A 48 -17.00 1.62 -1.20
C ASP A 48 -15.51 1.35 -0.95
N PHE A 49 -14.63 2.11 -1.59
CA PHE A 49 -13.19 2.05 -1.34
C PHE A 49 -12.85 2.25 0.13
N GLY A 50 -13.35 3.33 0.73
CA GLY A 50 -13.05 3.66 2.12
C GLY A 50 -13.68 2.69 3.11
N ASN A 51 -14.79 2.02 2.76
CA ASN A 51 -15.39 0.97 3.58
C ASN A 51 -14.51 -0.29 3.64
N GLU A 52 -13.91 -0.67 2.52
CA GLU A 52 -12.96 -1.78 2.45
C GLU A 52 -11.64 -1.43 3.14
N ALA A 53 -11.14 -0.21 2.91
CA ALA A 53 -9.93 0.30 3.56
C ALA A 53 -10.11 0.61 5.06
N ARG A 54 -11.35 0.77 5.52
CA ARG A 54 -11.70 1.41 6.80
C ARG A 54 -10.98 2.76 6.99
N SER A 55 -11.10 3.62 5.99
CA SER A 55 -10.41 4.92 5.94
C SER A 55 -11.35 6.10 6.14
N TRP A 56 -12.55 5.89 6.71
CA TRP A 56 -13.49 6.95 7.06
C TRP A 56 -13.31 7.43 8.50
N PHE A 57 -13.34 8.75 8.67
CA PHE A 57 -13.14 9.44 9.94
C PHE A 57 -14.13 10.59 10.10
N LEU A 58 -14.22 11.09 11.33
CA LEU A 58 -14.84 12.37 11.61
C LEU A 58 -13.83 13.49 11.33
N TRP A 59 -14.30 14.61 10.80
CA TRP A 59 -13.47 15.73 10.41
C TRP A 59 -13.93 17.03 11.03
N ASP A 60 -13.01 17.62 11.78
CA ASP A 60 -13.15 18.96 12.32
C ASP A 60 -12.60 19.94 11.27
N LEU A 61 -13.49 20.52 10.45
CA LEU A 61 -13.13 21.49 9.42
C LEU A 61 -12.43 22.73 10.03
N GLU A 62 -12.79 23.13 11.25
CA GLU A 62 -12.24 24.35 11.87
C GLU A 62 -10.81 24.12 12.38
N ALA A 63 -10.57 23.00 13.07
CA ALA A 63 -9.25 22.65 13.57
C ALA A 63 -8.36 21.98 12.51
N LYS A 64 -8.92 21.62 11.35
CA LYS A 64 -8.29 20.75 10.33
C LYS A 64 -7.74 19.46 10.94
N GLN A 65 -8.54 18.81 11.79
CA GLN A 65 -8.11 17.68 12.60
C GLN A 65 -9.00 16.44 12.36
N PRO A 66 -8.44 15.29 11.97
CA PRO A 66 -9.19 14.06 11.94
C PRO A 66 -9.47 13.56 13.36
N ARG A 67 -10.68 13.03 13.57
CA ARG A 67 -11.18 12.54 14.86
C ARG A 67 -11.66 11.09 14.74
N SER A 68 -11.46 10.34 15.81
CA SER A 68 -11.79 8.92 15.85
C SER A 68 -13.30 8.68 15.74
N PRO A 69 -13.74 7.75 14.88
CA PRO A 69 -15.15 7.37 14.77
C PRO A 69 -15.61 6.35 15.84
N ALA A 70 -14.73 5.97 16.79
CA ALA A 70 -14.99 4.87 17.74
C ALA A 70 -16.03 5.25 18.82
N SER A 71 -17.27 4.88 18.54
CA SER A 71 -18.49 5.24 19.26
C SER A 71 -18.80 4.48 20.55
N LYS A 72 -17.88 3.66 21.10
CA LYS A 72 -18.26 2.83 22.25
C LYS A 72 -18.57 3.60 23.54
N ASN A 73 -18.30 4.91 23.61
CA ASN A 73 -18.77 5.87 24.62
C ASN A 73 -18.79 7.34 24.11
N GLY A 74 -18.95 7.58 22.80
CA GLY A 74 -18.98 8.94 22.23
C GLY A 74 -17.73 9.77 22.49
N TYR A 75 -16.55 9.36 22.02
CA TYR A 75 -15.30 10.11 22.24
C TYR A 75 -14.77 10.67 20.92
N ALA A 76 -14.71 12.01 20.80
CA ALA A 76 -14.27 12.70 19.59
C ALA A 76 -12.81 13.13 19.64
N SER A 77 -11.91 12.31 20.19
CA SER A 77 -10.51 12.71 20.28
C SER A 77 -9.84 12.85 18.90
N PRO A 78 -8.86 13.76 18.78
CA PRO A 78 -7.91 13.74 17.69
C PRO A 78 -7.37 12.32 17.48
N CYS A 79 -7.42 11.82 16.24
CA CYS A 79 -6.76 10.57 15.91
C CYS A 79 -5.34 10.84 15.42
N ALA A 80 -4.39 10.04 15.88
CA ALA A 80 -3.09 9.97 15.25
C ALA A 80 -3.21 9.13 13.99
N TRP A 81 -2.66 9.64 12.89
CA TRP A 81 -2.56 8.92 11.62
C TRP A 81 -1.11 8.90 11.17
N GLY A 82 -0.58 7.71 10.96
CA GLY A 82 0.82 7.44 10.65
C GLY A 82 1.07 5.96 10.84
N ARG A 83 2.06 5.41 10.14
CA ARG A 83 2.25 3.95 10.09
C ARG A 83 2.40 3.31 11.47
N ASP A 84 3.07 4.00 12.39
CA ASP A 84 3.31 3.55 13.76
C ASP A 84 2.08 3.66 14.68
N ALA A 85 1.03 4.35 14.23
CA ALA A 85 -0.20 4.60 14.99
C ALA A 85 -1.38 3.72 14.56
N VAL A 86 -1.22 2.85 13.55
CA VAL A 86 -2.31 2.02 13.01
C VAL A 86 -1.90 0.57 12.76
N SER A 87 -2.79 -0.38 13.02
CA SER A 87 -2.57 -1.81 12.74
C SER A 87 -3.83 -2.48 12.19
N MET A 88 -3.73 -3.75 11.78
CA MET A 88 -4.91 -4.52 11.36
C MET A 88 -5.91 -4.76 12.50
N GLU A 89 -5.41 -4.90 13.73
CA GLU A 89 -6.21 -5.15 14.93
C GLU A 89 -6.80 -3.85 15.51
N ASP A 90 -6.10 -2.74 15.29
CA ASP A 90 -6.46 -1.41 15.76
C ASP A 90 -6.38 -0.41 14.60
N ARG A 91 -7.39 -0.47 13.73
CA ARG A 91 -7.55 0.51 12.64
C ARG A 91 -8.17 1.78 13.22
N ALA A 92 -7.49 2.90 13.02
CA ALA A 92 -7.98 4.20 13.49
C ALA A 92 -9.28 4.65 12.77
N GLY A 93 -9.53 4.19 11.55
CA GLY A 93 -10.71 4.55 10.75
C GLY A 93 -11.83 3.51 10.80
N ALA A 94 -13.00 3.90 10.27
CA ALA A 94 -14.21 3.09 10.23
C ALA A 94 -14.81 3.01 8.82
N ARG A 95 -16.02 2.45 8.72
CA ARG A 95 -16.84 2.51 7.51
C ARG A 95 -17.60 3.83 7.46
N TYR A 96 -17.99 4.26 6.26
CA TYR A 96 -18.78 5.46 6.05
C TYR A 96 -20.06 5.47 6.87
N ALA A 97 -20.80 4.36 6.90
CA ALA A 97 -22.05 4.27 7.67
C ALA A 97 -21.84 4.47 9.18
N ASP A 98 -20.70 4.04 9.72
CA ASP A 98 -20.36 4.25 11.14
C ASP A 98 -20.08 5.74 11.41
N VAL A 99 -19.38 6.41 10.48
CA VAL A 99 -19.12 7.87 10.55
C VAL A 99 -20.40 8.67 10.35
N ALA A 100 -21.19 8.34 9.32
CA ALA A 100 -22.44 9.01 8.98
C ALA A 100 -23.46 8.89 10.12
N HIS A 101 -23.57 7.70 10.73
CA HIS A 101 -24.42 7.50 11.91
C HIS A 101 -24.03 8.41 13.08
N CYS A 102 -22.73 8.66 13.27
CA CYS A 102 -22.21 9.53 14.32
C CYS A 102 -22.51 11.03 14.09
N ILE A 103 -22.90 11.43 12.88
CA ILE A 103 -23.12 12.84 12.52
C ILE A 103 -24.52 13.10 11.94
N ASP A 104 -25.43 12.12 12.01
CA ASP A 104 -26.81 12.18 11.47
C ASP A 104 -27.68 13.23 12.21
N GLY A 105 -27.37 14.50 11.96
CA GLY A 105 -28.10 15.68 12.42
C GLY A 105 -27.59 16.34 13.71
N HIS A 106 -26.71 15.70 14.49
CA HIS A 106 -26.18 16.25 15.74
C HIS A 106 -24.92 15.51 16.19
N VAL A 107 -23.87 16.25 16.60
CA VAL A 107 -22.85 15.68 17.49
C VAL A 107 -23.50 15.58 18.86
N ASP A 108 -23.82 14.36 19.30
CA ASP A 108 -24.51 14.10 20.57
C ASP A 108 -23.88 14.92 21.71
N ASP A 109 -24.70 15.69 22.44
CA ASP A 109 -24.27 16.51 23.58
C ASP A 109 -23.50 15.68 24.65
N ASP A 110 -23.76 14.35 24.70
CA ASP A 110 -23.07 13.42 25.59
C ASP A 110 -21.69 12.95 25.06
N TRP A 111 -21.27 13.42 23.88
CA TRP A 111 -19.92 13.16 23.40
C TRP A 111 -18.89 13.84 24.29
N TRP A 112 -17.90 13.05 24.69
CA TRP A 112 -16.78 13.52 25.46
C TRP A 112 -15.79 14.24 24.53
N TRP A 113 -15.71 15.56 24.69
CA TRP A 113 -14.65 16.43 24.19
C TRP A 113 -13.64 16.67 25.31
N ASP A 114 -12.39 16.99 24.97
CA ASP A 114 -11.46 17.47 26.00
C ASP A 114 -12.08 18.71 26.70
N ASP A 115 -11.94 18.84 28.01
CA ASP A 115 -12.53 19.94 28.81
C ASP A 115 -12.10 21.33 28.28
N ALA A 116 -11.00 21.40 27.52
CA ALA A 116 -10.51 22.62 26.88
C ALA A 116 -11.14 22.90 25.50
N GLU A 117 -11.88 21.96 24.91
CA GLU A 117 -12.47 22.08 23.58
C GLU A 117 -13.96 22.44 23.63
N VAL A 118 -14.40 23.24 22.65
CA VAL A 118 -15.82 23.54 22.45
C VAL A 118 -16.38 22.57 21.41
N PRO A 119 -17.46 21.84 21.70
CA PRO A 119 -18.13 20.97 20.73
C PRO A 119 -18.52 21.76 19.48
N ARG A 120 -18.29 21.16 18.30
CA ARG A 120 -18.54 21.81 17.01
C ARG A 120 -18.93 20.80 15.92
N PRO A 121 -19.51 21.25 14.78
CA PRO A 121 -19.92 20.35 13.71
C PRO A 121 -18.75 19.54 13.16
N LEU A 122 -18.99 18.25 12.97
CA LEU A 122 -18.04 17.31 12.36
C LEU A 122 -18.61 16.80 11.03
N TYR A 123 -17.72 16.45 10.12
CA TYR A 123 -18.05 16.05 8.76
C TYR A 123 -17.42 14.68 8.45
N PRO A 124 -17.94 13.92 7.49
CA PRO A 124 -17.26 12.71 7.06
C PRO A 124 -15.97 13.09 6.35
N MET A 125 -14.92 12.31 6.51
CA MET A 125 -13.67 12.46 5.75
C MET A 125 -13.09 11.11 5.40
N CYS A 126 -12.60 11.00 4.18
CA CYS A 126 -11.81 9.87 3.72
C CYS A 126 -10.35 10.30 3.64
N ILE A 127 -9.44 9.40 4.01
CA ILE A 127 -7.99 9.63 3.92
C ILE A 127 -7.36 8.61 2.96
N VAL A 128 -6.16 8.91 2.42
CA VAL A 128 -5.40 7.90 1.68
C VAL A 128 -4.92 6.84 2.68
N PRO A 129 -5.34 5.57 2.54
CA PRO A 129 -4.88 4.51 3.42
C PRO A 129 -3.39 4.22 3.20
N HIS A 130 -2.70 3.70 4.22
CA HIS A 130 -1.40 3.05 3.98
C HIS A 130 -1.58 1.86 3.02
N ALA A 131 -0.55 1.56 2.23
CA ALA A 131 -0.61 0.50 1.21
C ALA A 131 -1.15 -0.85 1.73
N ASP A 132 -0.77 -1.26 2.94
CA ASP A 132 -1.22 -2.52 3.56
C ASP A 132 -2.72 -2.57 3.90
N PHE A 133 -3.40 -1.42 3.84
CA PHE A 133 -4.84 -1.30 4.07
C PHE A 133 -5.60 -0.80 2.82
N SER A 134 -4.89 -0.52 1.73
CA SER A 134 -5.50 0.02 0.51
C SER A 134 -6.04 -1.12 -0.37
N PRO A 135 -7.32 -1.08 -0.74
CA PRO A 135 -7.84 -1.85 -1.86
C PRO A 135 -7.07 -1.55 -3.16
N GLU A 136 -7.13 -2.49 -4.11
CA GLU A 136 -6.60 -2.32 -5.46
C GLU A 136 -7.75 -2.17 -6.48
N PRO A 137 -7.64 -1.29 -7.51
CA PRO A 137 -6.58 -0.31 -7.71
C PRO A 137 -6.48 0.68 -6.53
N GLY A 138 -5.31 1.29 -6.32
CA GLY A 138 -5.10 2.18 -5.17
C GLY A 138 -5.87 3.50 -5.30
N LEU A 139 -5.76 4.36 -4.29
CA LEU A 139 -6.27 5.74 -4.37
C LEU A 139 -5.09 6.70 -4.54
N VAL A 140 -5.24 7.63 -5.48
CA VAL A 140 -4.36 8.78 -5.68
C VAL A 140 -5.18 10.05 -5.42
N PHE A 141 -4.55 10.97 -4.71
CA PHE A 141 -5.07 12.27 -4.34
C PHE A 141 -4.13 13.34 -4.87
N VAL A 142 -4.70 14.32 -5.56
CA VAL A 142 -4.01 15.49 -6.07
C VAL A 142 -4.51 16.70 -5.30
N ASP A 143 -3.59 17.41 -4.66
CA ASP A 143 -3.83 18.64 -3.93
C ASP A 143 -3.37 19.82 -4.81
N LEU A 144 -4.29 20.71 -5.18
CA LEU A 144 -4.01 21.90 -5.97
C LEU A 144 -4.19 23.12 -5.07
N ASP A 145 -3.10 23.63 -4.55
CA ASP A 145 -3.11 24.72 -3.57
C ASP A 145 -2.96 26.09 -4.26
N ASP A 146 -3.80 27.05 -3.85
CA ASP A 146 -3.81 28.43 -4.34
C ASP A 146 -3.99 28.60 -5.86
N VAL A 147 -4.74 27.69 -6.49
CA VAL A 147 -5.06 27.71 -7.93
C VAL A 147 -6.38 28.41 -8.27
N ILE A 148 -7.18 28.77 -7.26
CA ILE A 148 -8.45 29.49 -7.37
C ILE A 148 -8.29 30.86 -6.72
N GLU A 149 -8.64 31.92 -7.45
CA GLU A 149 -8.75 33.28 -6.93
C GLU A 149 -10.22 33.64 -6.64
N PRO A 150 -10.67 33.63 -5.38
CA PRO A 150 -12.03 34.03 -5.02
C PRO A 150 -12.30 35.50 -5.37
N GLN A 151 -13.47 35.76 -5.92
CA GLN A 151 -13.96 37.08 -6.29
C GLN A 151 -14.99 37.57 -5.27
N ASN A 152 -15.26 38.88 -5.27
CA ASN A 152 -16.19 39.50 -4.32
C ASN A 152 -17.68 39.30 -4.67
N ASP A 153 -17.99 38.58 -5.74
CA ASP A 153 -19.34 38.36 -6.25
C ASP A 153 -19.83 36.92 -6.06
N GLY A 154 -19.11 36.12 -5.27
CA GLY A 154 -19.43 34.70 -5.03
C GLY A 154 -18.81 33.76 -6.06
N THR A 155 -18.08 34.27 -7.06
CA THR A 155 -17.35 33.42 -8.00
C THR A 155 -15.89 33.19 -7.60
N GLY A 156 -15.24 32.20 -8.20
CA GLY A 156 -13.80 31.96 -8.11
C GLY A 156 -13.20 31.72 -9.48
N ARG A 157 -11.99 32.25 -9.71
CA ARG A 157 -11.25 32.06 -10.95
C ARG A 157 -10.17 31.01 -10.77
N MET A 158 -10.42 29.79 -11.26
CA MET A 158 -9.44 28.71 -11.30
C MET A 158 -8.51 28.87 -12.51
N THR A 159 -7.22 28.62 -12.34
CA THR A 159 -6.27 28.62 -13.47
C THR A 159 -6.60 27.53 -14.49
N ARG A 160 -6.31 27.80 -15.76
CA ARG A 160 -6.48 26.79 -16.81
C ARG A 160 -5.61 25.56 -16.57
N GLU A 161 -4.38 25.77 -16.14
CA GLU A 161 -3.43 24.69 -15.82
C GLU A 161 -3.98 23.72 -14.76
N ALA A 162 -4.58 24.23 -13.68
CA ALA A 162 -5.22 23.41 -12.67
C ALA A 162 -6.42 22.64 -13.22
N TRP A 163 -7.27 23.29 -14.03
CA TRP A 163 -8.40 22.63 -14.68
C TRP A 163 -7.95 21.52 -15.63
N ASP A 164 -6.93 21.75 -16.45
CA ASP A 164 -6.42 20.75 -17.38
C ASP A 164 -5.83 19.52 -16.65
N ILE A 165 -5.31 19.68 -15.43
CA ILE A 165 -4.93 18.55 -14.57
C ILE A 165 -6.17 17.75 -14.15
N LEU A 166 -7.23 18.42 -13.70
CA LEU A 166 -8.49 17.75 -13.30
C LEU A 166 -9.13 17.00 -14.47
N ASP A 167 -9.24 17.67 -15.62
CA ASP A 167 -9.83 17.13 -16.86
C ASP A 167 -9.03 15.95 -17.40
N ARG A 168 -7.70 16.06 -17.43
CA ARG A 168 -6.80 14.98 -17.89
C ARG A 168 -6.95 13.71 -17.08
N LEU A 169 -7.16 13.83 -15.77
CA LEU A 169 -7.32 12.68 -14.88
C LEU A 169 -8.73 12.10 -14.91
N ASP A 170 -9.69 12.80 -15.53
CA ASP A 170 -11.13 12.56 -15.35
C ASP A 170 -11.46 12.37 -13.86
N ALA A 171 -10.87 13.21 -13.00
CA ALA A 171 -10.90 12.99 -11.55
C ALA A 171 -12.18 13.57 -10.94
N TYR A 172 -12.76 12.89 -9.94
CA TYR A 172 -13.71 13.56 -9.05
C TYR A 172 -12.99 14.73 -8.38
N ALA A 173 -13.56 15.94 -8.46
CA ALA A 173 -12.93 17.13 -7.90
C ALA A 173 -13.83 17.87 -6.92
N GLU A 174 -13.19 18.47 -5.91
CA GLU A 174 -13.85 19.35 -4.94
C GLU A 174 -13.03 20.62 -4.70
N VAL A 175 -13.69 21.68 -4.25
CA VAL A 175 -13.00 22.89 -3.77
C VAL A 175 -12.49 22.68 -2.35
N SER A 176 -11.23 23.04 -2.09
CA SER A 176 -10.59 22.85 -0.78
C SER A 176 -11.17 23.77 0.29
N LEU A 177 -10.86 23.50 1.56
CA LEU A 177 -11.37 24.26 2.71
C LEU A 177 -11.03 25.76 2.67
N SER A 178 -9.91 26.15 2.04
CA SER A 178 -9.54 27.56 1.91
C SER A 178 -10.36 28.31 0.87
N MET A 179 -11.11 27.60 0.02
CA MET A 179 -11.74 28.12 -1.20
C MET A 179 -10.75 28.66 -2.26
N THR A 180 -9.44 28.50 -2.01
CA THR A 180 -8.36 28.90 -2.94
C THR A 180 -7.73 27.72 -3.65
N GLY A 181 -8.02 26.49 -3.21
CA GLY A 181 -7.49 25.28 -3.81
C GLY A 181 -8.58 24.32 -4.27
N ALA A 182 -8.16 23.24 -4.91
CA ALA A 182 -9.00 22.13 -5.30
C ALA A 182 -8.33 20.80 -4.96
N HIS A 183 -9.13 19.77 -4.72
CA HIS A 183 -8.64 18.41 -4.58
C HIS A 183 -9.18 17.55 -5.72
N ALA A 184 -8.39 16.57 -6.15
CA ALA A 184 -8.79 15.59 -7.15
C ALA A 184 -8.57 14.17 -6.63
N PHE A 185 -9.51 13.27 -6.92
CA PHE A 185 -9.45 11.87 -6.57
C PHE A 185 -9.51 11.00 -7.82
N VAL A 186 -8.54 10.09 -7.94
CA VAL A 186 -8.46 9.13 -9.05
C VAL A 186 -7.96 7.78 -8.52
N ARG A 187 -8.43 6.69 -9.09
CA ARG A 187 -7.99 5.33 -8.74
C ARG A 187 -6.78 4.97 -9.57
N GLY A 188 -5.78 4.38 -8.95
CA GLY A 188 -4.54 3.98 -9.62
C GLY A 188 -3.39 3.86 -8.63
N ARG A 189 -2.17 3.98 -9.14
CA ARG A 189 -0.93 3.90 -8.36
C ARG A 189 -0.01 5.05 -8.73
N ILE A 190 0.66 5.60 -7.73
CA ILE A 190 1.84 6.42 -7.92
C ILE A 190 2.92 5.55 -8.61
N PRO A 191 3.50 6.02 -9.73
CA PRO A 191 4.52 5.29 -10.47
C PRO A 191 5.74 4.95 -9.61
N GLY A 192 6.33 3.78 -9.84
CA GLY A 192 7.53 3.34 -9.12
C GLY A 192 8.72 4.30 -9.26
N LYS A 193 8.78 5.06 -10.36
CA LYS A 193 9.82 6.08 -10.61
C LYS A 193 9.80 7.26 -9.63
N VAL A 194 8.81 7.37 -8.75
CA VAL A 194 8.74 8.42 -7.71
C VAL A 194 8.51 7.84 -6.31
N ASP A 195 8.73 6.54 -6.13
CA ASP A 195 8.47 5.86 -4.86
C ASP A 195 9.27 6.48 -3.68
N GLY A 196 8.55 6.83 -2.62
CA GLY A 196 9.10 7.51 -1.44
C GLY A 196 9.47 8.99 -1.65
N LYS A 197 9.33 9.54 -2.86
CA LYS A 197 9.56 10.97 -3.13
C LYS A 197 8.25 11.76 -3.02
N LYS A 198 8.35 13.01 -2.56
CA LYS A 198 7.24 13.96 -2.60
C LYS A 198 7.08 14.45 -4.04
N VAL A 199 5.92 14.23 -4.66
CA VAL A 199 5.57 14.87 -5.93
C VAL A 199 5.01 16.25 -5.58
N LEU A 200 5.83 17.28 -5.75
CA LEU A 200 5.48 18.69 -5.52
C LEU A 200 6.02 19.51 -6.68
N LYS A 201 5.17 20.33 -7.31
CA LYS A 201 5.57 21.23 -8.39
C LYS A 201 4.89 22.59 -8.24
N GLU A 202 5.66 23.66 -8.41
CA GLU A 202 5.12 25.02 -8.55
C GLU A 202 4.45 25.15 -9.91
N LEU A 203 3.22 25.66 -9.91
CA LEU A 203 2.45 25.98 -11.12
C LEU A 203 2.67 27.46 -11.49
N ASP A 204 2.11 27.90 -12.62
CA ASP A 204 2.12 29.33 -12.96
C ASP A 204 1.40 30.16 -11.88
N THR A 205 0.44 29.56 -11.18
CA THR A 205 -0.19 30.10 -9.97
C THR A 205 -0.53 28.94 -9.04
N GLY A 206 -0.01 29.00 -7.81
CA GLY A 206 -0.18 27.94 -6.84
C GLY A 206 0.81 26.80 -7.02
N HIS A 207 0.49 25.64 -6.45
CA HIS A 207 1.31 24.43 -6.58
C HIS A 207 0.45 23.18 -6.55
N VAL A 208 1.03 22.08 -7.02
CA VAL A 208 0.40 20.75 -7.02
C VAL A 208 1.20 19.79 -6.15
N GLU A 209 0.51 19.03 -5.31
CA GLU A 209 1.05 17.89 -4.58
C GLU A 209 0.30 16.61 -4.94
N VAL A 210 1.03 15.51 -5.19
CA VAL A 210 0.40 14.21 -5.49
C VAL A 210 0.77 13.19 -4.42
N TYR A 211 -0.26 12.58 -3.83
CA TYR A 211 -0.16 11.55 -2.80
C TYR A 211 -0.95 10.32 -3.22
N GLY A 212 -0.50 9.13 -2.88
CA GLY A 212 -1.30 7.96 -3.20
C GLY A 212 -0.60 6.64 -2.99
N TYR A 213 -1.35 5.57 -3.17
CA TYR A 213 -0.84 4.21 -3.16
C TYR A 213 0.32 4.03 -4.17
N PRO A 214 1.41 3.31 -3.87
CA PRO A 214 1.65 2.53 -2.66
C PRO A 214 2.41 3.32 -1.56
N ALA A 215 2.44 4.65 -1.62
CA ALA A 215 3.12 5.45 -0.60
C ALA A 215 2.44 5.36 0.78
N ASN A 216 3.06 5.96 1.79
CA ASN A 216 2.47 6.05 3.13
C ASN A 216 1.14 6.82 3.09
N GLY A 217 0.18 6.35 3.88
CA GLY A 217 -1.14 6.98 3.99
C GLY A 217 -1.04 8.46 4.37
N ARG A 218 -2.01 9.25 3.91
CA ARG A 218 -2.01 10.71 4.00
C ARG A 218 -3.37 11.17 4.52
N VAL A 219 -3.36 12.03 5.54
CA VAL A 219 -4.57 12.76 5.96
C VAL A 219 -4.83 13.86 4.94
N MET A 220 -6.08 13.99 4.53
CA MET A 220 -6.53 14.96 3.53
C MET A 220 -7.77 15.65 4.10
N GLY A 221 -7.78 16.97 4.13
CA GLY A 221 -8.96 17.68 4.62
C GLY A 221 -10.02 17.76 3.54
N THR A 222 -11.06 16.92 3.59
CA THR A 222 -12.10 16.88 2.54
C THR A 222 -13.24 17.83 2.83
N THR A 223 -13.80 18.45 1.78
CA THR A 223 -14.98 19.31 1.89
C THR A 223 -16.22 18.70 1.24
N TRP A 224 -16.07 17.85 0.23
CA TRP A 224 -17.16 17.34 -0.60
C TRP A 224 -17.93 18.43 -1.36
N LEU A 225 -17.34 19.61 -1.54
CA LEU A 225 -17.85 20.69 -2.39
C LEU A 225 -17.53 20.37 -3.85
N HIS A 226 -18.25 19.39 -4.38
CA HIS A 226 -18.03 18.87 -5.72
C HIS A 226 -18.18 19.94 -6.81
N ILE A 227 -17.29 19.89 -7.79
CA ILE A 227 -17.30 20.72 -9.01
C ILE A 227 -18.08 19.98 -10.10
N ASP A 228 -19.18 20.54 -10.58
CA ASP A 228 -20.21 19.85 -11.37
C ASP A 228 -19.80 19.28 -12.73
N GLU A 229 -18.79 19.83 -13.38
CA GLU A 229 -18.22 19.30 -14.64
C GLU A 229 -17.20 18.18 -14.39
N THR A 230 -17.10 17.66 -13.17
CA THR A 230 -16.29 16.47 -12.83
C THR A 230 -17.17 15.27 -12.43
N PRO A 231 -16.64 14.03 -12.40
CA PRO A 231 -17.46 12.84 -12.14
C PRO A 231 -18.17 12.84 -10.79
N GLU A 232 -19.50 12.96 -10.77
CA GLU A 232 -20.28 13.13 -9.53
C GLU A 232 -20.33 11.90 -8.61
N ASN A 233 -20.50 10.70 -9.18
CA ASN A 233 -20.80 9.47 -8.43
C ASN A 233 -19.67 8.42 -8.50
N ALA A 234 -18.56 8.75 -9.17
CA ALA A 234 -17.48 7.82 -9.44
C ALA A 234 -16.12 8.43 -9.07
N VAL A 235 -15.15 7.57 -8.80
CA VAL A 235 -13.73 7.95 -8.77
C VAL A 235 -13.07 7.16 -9.88
N PRO A 236 -12.85 7.74 -11.06
CA PRO A 236 -12.39 6.99 -12.22
C PRO A 236 -11.02 6.35 -12.02
N HIS A 237 -10.77 5.27 -12.75
CA HIS A 237 -9.49 4.58 -12.74
C HIS A 237 -8.74 4.86 -14.05
N ASP A 238 -7.61 5.56 -13.95
CA ASP A 238 -6.77 5.86 -15.10
C ASP A 238 -5.28 5.87 -14.74
N GLN A 239 -4.62 4.73 -14.90
CA GLN A 239 -3.19 4.61 -14.63
C GLN A 239 -2.34 5.37 -15.65
N ASP A 240 -2.77 5.43 -16.92
CA ASP A 240 -2.01 6.06 -17.99
C ASP A 240 -2.01 7.59 -17.81
N ALA A 241 -3.15 8.17 -17.41
CA ALA A 241 -3.25 9.59 -17.08
C ALA A 241 -2.39 9.97 -15.86
N ILE A 242 -2.37 9.13 -14.81
CA ILE A 242 -1.52 9.33 -13.63
C ILE A 242 -0.04 9.28 -14.00
N ASP A 243 0.37 8.25 -14.75
CA ASP A 243 1.76 8.07 -15.18
C ASP A 243 2.27 9.27 -15.99
N ALA A 244 1.43 9.74 -16.90
CA ALA A 244 1.73 10.85 -17.79
C ALA A 244 1.71 12.20 -17.05
N LEU A 245 0.77 12.42 -16.12
CA LEU A 245 0.78 13.62 -15.27
C LEU A 245 2.08 13.71 -14.47
N ILE A 246 2.47 12.62 -13.81
CA ILE A 246 3.69 12.60 -12.99
C ILE A 246 4.95 12.75 -13.85
N ASP A 247 4.93 12.28 -15.10
CA ASP A 247 6.04 12.53 -16.02
C ASP A 247 6.20 13.99 -16.39
N ASP A 248 5.10 14.73 -16.53
CA ASP A 248 5.10 16.14 -16.90
C ASP A 248 5.43 17.05 -15.70
N LEU A 249 5.04 16.65 -14.48
CA LEU A 249 5.30 17.44 -13.27
C LEU A 249 6.78 17.42 -12.84
N LEU A 250 7.47 16.31 -13.06
CA LEU A 250 8.82 16.08 -12.53
C LEU A 250 9.86 15.99 -13.64
N ASP A 251 11.00 16.64 -13.41
CA ASP A 251 12.18 16.50 -14.26
C ASP A 251 12.85 15.12 -14.04
N ASP A 252 13.64 14.64 -15.02
CA ASP A 252 14.24 13.30 -14.97
C ASP A 252 15.18 13.09 -13.77
N ASP A 253 15.80 14.15 -13.25
CA ASP A 253 16.66 14.11 -12.06
C ASP A 253 15.86 14.09 -10.74
N GLU A 254 14.57 14.45 -10.78
CA GLU A 254 13.64 14.32 -9.66
C GLU A 254 13.04 12.91 -9.58
N LYS A 255 13.13 12.12 -10.65
CA LYS A 255 12.70 10.71 -10.71
C LYS A 255 13.78 9.76 -10.18
N LEU A 256 13.40 8.55 -9.81
CA LEU A 256 14.34 7.48 -9.49
C LEU A 256 14.89 6.91 -10.79
N THR A 257 16.20 6.72 -10.83
CA THR A 257 16.85 6.04 -11.95
C THR A 257 16.41 4.57 -12.03
N ASP A 258 16.57 3.95 -13.20
CA ASP A 258 16.25 2.52 -13.37
C ASP A 258 17.02 1.63 -12.38
N GLU A 259 18.23 2.04 -12.00
CA GLU A 259 19.07 1.34 -11.01
C GLU A 259 18.47 1.44 -9.59
N GLU A 260 18.06 2.64 -9.17
CA GLU A 260 17.39 2.85 -7.88
C GLU A 260 16.01 2.17 -7.82
N GLN A 261 15.26 2.20 -8.91
CA GLN A 261 13.98 1.48 -9.01
C GLN A 261 14.18 -0.03 -8.90
N ALA A 262 15.19 -0.59 -9.57
CA ALA A 262 15.53 -1.99 -9.47
C ALA A 262 15.96 -2.39 -8.04
N GLU A 263 16.75 -1.54 -7.37
CA GLU A 263 17.15 -1.73 -5.97
C GLU A 263 15.94 -1.70 -5.02
N GLN A 264 15.00 -0.76 -5.22
CA GLN A 264 13.77 -0.70 -4.42
C GLN A 264 12.82 -1.86 -4.69
N VAL A 265 12.69 -2.33 -5.95
CA VAL A 265 11.91 -3.54 -6.26
C VAL A 265 12.55 -4.76 -5.61
N PHE A 266 13.89 -4.84 -5.57
CA PHE A 266 14.62 -5.90 -4.89
C PHE A 266 14.38 -5.87 -3.37
N GLU A 267 14.48 -4.70 -2.73
CA GLU A 267 14.18 -4.51 -1.31
C GLU A 267 12.69 -4.72 -0.97
N ARG A 268 11.76 -4.35 -1.86
CA ARG A 268 10.32 -4.65 -1.71
C ARG A 268 10.01 -6.13 -1.90
N ARG A 269 10.72 -6.85 -2.76
CA ARG A 269 10.59 -8.31 -2.88
C ARG A 269 11.12 -8.98 -1.62
N LYS A 270 12.26 -8.52 -1.12
CA LYS A 270 12.81 -8.93 0.17
C LYS A 270 11.81 -8.65 1.29
N SER A 271 11.13 -7.49 1.31
CA SER A 271 10.12 -7.11 2.31
C SER A 271 8.76 -7.81 2.16
N ARG A 272 8.32 -8.17 0.94
CA ARG A 272 7.13 -9.02 0.71
C ARG A 272 7.38 -10.46 1.14
N VAL A 273 8.59 -10.97 0.97
CA VAL A 273 9.04 -12.21 1.64
C VAL A 273 9.07 -12.03 3.18
N ARG A 274 9.03 -10.79 3.71
CA ARG A 274 8.83 -10.48 5.14
C ARG A 274 7.38 -10.14 5.53
N GLY A 275 6.45 -9.97 4.60
CA GLY A 275 5.21 -9.20 4.81
C GLY A 275 3.97 -9.98 5.23
N ASP A 276 4.00 -11.31 5.27
CA ASP A 276 2.80 -12.12 5.57
C ASP A 276 2.78 -12.73 6.98
N GLN A 277 3.46 -12.09 7.93
CA GLN A 277 3.45 -12.53 9.33
C GLN A 277 3.39 -11.32 10.26
N ASN A 278 2.22 -11.07 10.86
CA ASN A 278 2.19 -10.53 12.21
C ASN A 278 1.14 -11.28 13.03
N GLY A 279 1.60 -11.87 14.14
CA GLY A 279 0.83 -12.73 15.04
C GLY A 279 1.47 -14.09 15.36
N SER A 280 2.75 -14.28 15.09
CA SER A 280 3.66 -15.27 15.71
C SER A 280 5.06 -14.84 15.30
N SER A 281 6.08 -15.04 16.14
CA SER A 281 7.48 -14.70 15.80
C SER A 281 7.80 -15.13 14.37
N ARG A 282 8.33 -14.21 13.56
CA ARG A 282 8.88 -14.51 12.23
C ARG A 282 9.68 -15.80 12.34
N SER A 283 9.36 -16.79 11.50
CA SER A 283 10.05 -18.09 11.54
C SER A 283 11.55 -17.87 11.34
N ALA A 284 12.38 -18.37 12.26
CA ALA A 284 13.84 -18.24 12.20
C ALA A 284 14.44 -18.80 10.89
N TYR A 285 13.69 -19.65 10.18
CA TYR A 285 14.03 -20.17 8.85
C TYR A 285 14.26 -19.05 7.82
N TYR A 286 13.54 -17.93 7.93
CA TYR A 286 13.70 -16.78 7.03
C TYR A 286 14.86 -15.85 7.40
N ASP A 287 15.54 -16.11 8.51
CA ASP A 287 16.66 -15.32 9.01
C ASP A 287 18.01 -16.06 8.87
N LEU A 288 18.01 -17.23 8.23
CA LEU A 288 19.22 -17.95 7.86
C LEU A 288 20.12 -17.11 6.94
N ASP A 289 21.41 -17.17 7.22
CA ASP A 289 22.45 -16.48 6.45
C ASP A 289 22.75 -17.27 5.16
N PRO A 290 22.50 -16.71 3.96
CA PRO A 290 22.79 -17.39 2.70
C PRO A 290 24.29 -17.48 2.39
N GLU A 291 25.14 -16.66 3.03
CA GLU A 291 26.57 -16.58 2.70
C GLU A 291 27.32 -17.88 3.05
N PRO A 292 27.19 -18.48 4.25
CA PRO A 292 27.76 -19.80 4.55
C PRO A 292 27.24 -20.91 3.63
N ILE A 293 25.95 -20.83 3.23
CA ILE A 293 25.28 -21.81 2.37
C ILE A 293 25.87 -21.76 0.95
N ALA A 294 26.06 -20.54 0.43
CA ALA A 294 26.63 -20.30 -0.89
C ALA A 294 28.11 -20.69 -0.99
N HIS A 295 28.82 -20.79 0.14
CA HIS A 295 30.27 -20.98 0.19
C HIS A 295 30.72 -22.42 -0.13
N GLN A 296 30.23 -22.96 -1.24
CA GLN A 296 30.56 -24.26 -1.82
C GLN A 296 31.27 -24.07 -3.18
N PRO A 297 32.13 -25.01 -3.62
CA PRO A 297 32.71 -24.95 -4.96
C PRO A 297 31.62 -25.01 -6.05
N PRO A 298 31.78 -24.30 -7.18
CA PRO A 298 32.94 -23.50 -7.57
C PRO A 298 32.99 -22.10 -6.95
N PHE A 299 31.90 -21.60 -6.34
CA PHE A 299 31.82 -20.24 -5.80
C PHE A 299 32.91 -19.93 -4.77
N SER A 300 33.09 -20.80 -3.78
CA SER A 300 34.09 -20.61 -2.72
C SER A 300 35.54 -20.58 -3.23
N THR A 301 35.79 -21.10 -4.42
CA THR A 301 37.13 -21.17 -5.01
C THR A 301 37.51 -19.93 -5.83
N HIS A 302 36.55 -19.05 -6.15
CA HIS A 302 36.76 -17.93 -7.06
C HIS A 302 36.02 -16.63 -6.67
N GLN A 303 35.67 -16.47 -5.39
CA GLN A 303 34.98 -15.25 -4.97
C GLN A 303 35.88 -14.00 -5.09
N SER A 304 35.37 -12.98 -5.77
CA SER A 304 35.92 -11.61 -5.75
C SER A 304 34.80 -10.68 -5.33
N ASN A 305 34.94 -10.04 -4.15
CA ASN A 305 33.96 -9.10 -3.59
C ASN A 305 32.51 -9.67 -3.52
N GLY A 306 32.35 -10.92 -3.05
CA GLY A 306 31.02 -11.55 -2.93
C GLY A 306 30.37 -11.97 -4.25
N ARG A 307 31.11 -11.93 -5.37
CA ARG A 307 30.66 -12.39 -6.70
C ARG A 307 31.55 -13.51 -7.22
N GLY A 308 30.95 -14.42 -7.98
CA GLY A 308 31.65 -15.60 -8.51
C GLY A 308 30.77 -16.46 -9.42
N PRO A 309 31.23 -17.67 -9.77
CA PRO A 309 30.43 -18.67 -10.45
C PRO A 309 29.32 -19.19 -9.53
N HIS A 310 28.14 -19.50 -10.08
CA HIS A 310 27.05 -20.07 -9.30
C HIS A 310 27.46 -21.41 -8.64
N PRO A 311 27.18 -21.66 -7.35
CA PRO A 311 27.64 -22.89 -6.69
C PRO A 311 27.04 -24.18 -7.32
N LYS A 312 25.82 -24.12 -7.86
CA LYS A 312 25.18 -25.25 -8.55
C LYS A 312 25.72 -25.56 -9.95
N HIS A 313 25.79 -24.56 -10.84
CA HIS A 313 26.03 -24.78 -12.28
C HIS A 313 27.29 -24.08 -12.81
N GLY A 314 28.08 -23.46 -11.92
CA GLY A 314 29.27 -22.73 -12.31
C GLY A 314 29.00 -21.54 -13.23
N GLY A 315 30.02 -21.18 -14.01
CA GLY A 315 29.94 -20.18 -15.06
C GLY A 315 29.24 -20.71 -16.31
N THR A 316 28.26 -19.96 -16.82
CA THR A 316 27.49 -20.36 -18.01
C THR A 316 28.06 -19.80 -19.32
N LYS A 317 28.54 -18.54 -19.30
CA LYS A 317 29.11 -17.83 -20.47
C LYS A 317 30.64 -17.71 -20.42
N THR A 318 31.22 -17.79 -19.23
CA THR A 318 32.66 -17.71 -18.98
C THR A 318 33.07 -18.87 -18.08
N PRO A 319 34.32 -19.38 -18.19
CA PRO A 319 34.83 -20.40 -17.28
C PRO A 319 34.73 -19.94 -15.82
N ASP A 320 34.62 -20.90 -14.89
CA ASP A 320 34.44 -20.63 -13.45
C ASP A 320 35.41 -19.58 -12.93
N GLU A 321 36.71 -19.68 -13.26
CA GLU A 321 37.80 -18.75 -12.91
C GLU A 321 37.63 -17.29 -13.40
N LYS A 322 36.59 -17.00 -14.18
CA LYS A 322 36.27 -15.66 -14.70
C LYS A 322 34.77 -15.35 -14.60
N SER A 323 33.99 -16.19 -13.92
CA SER A 323 32.56 -16.00 -13.84
C SER A 323 32.17 -15.11 -12.68
N THR A 324 31.21 -14.23 -12.93
CA THR A 324 30.58 -13.35 -11.94
C THR A 324 29.07 -13.44 -12.07
N ASN A 325 28.55 -14.60 -12.48
CA ASN A 325 27.12 -14.82 -12.75
C ASN A 325 26.31 -15.12 -11.47
N PHE A 326 26.95 -15.12 -10.31
CA PHE A 326 26.29 -15.25 -9.02
C PHE A 326 26.88 -14.29 -7.97
N SER A 327 26.03 -13.80 -7.08
CA SER A 327 26.44 -13.09 -5.87
C SER A 327 25.60 -13.49 -4.67
N VAL A 328 26.19 -13.36 -3.50
CA VAL A 328 25.50 -13.56 -2.22
C VAL A 328 25.91 -12.47 -1.23
N GLY A 329 24.96 -12.01 -0.44
CA GLY A 329 25.18 -11.10 0.68
C GLY A 329 24.41 -11.56 1.90
N ARG A 330 25.07 -11.52 3.07
CA ARG A 330 24.50 -11.91 4.37
C ARG A 330 23.11 -11.36 4.66
N HIS A 331 22.87 -10.11 4.29
CA HIS A 331 21.59 -9.44 4.51
C HIS A 331 20.75 -9.30 3.25
N ASP A 332 21.33 -9.52 2.07
CA ASP A 332 20.74 -9.15 0.78
C ASP A 332 20.30 -10.36 -0.05
N GLY A 333 20.47 -11.58 0.47
CA GLY A 333 20.12 -12.78 -0.26
C GLY A 333 21.17 -13.13 -1.32
N TRP A 334 20.75 -13.85 -2.35
CA TRP A 334 21.60 -14.21 -3.48
C TRP A 334 20.91 -13.90 -4.80
N LYS A 335 21.71 -13.76 -5.86
CA LYS A 335 21.24 -13.53 -7.24
C LYS A 335 22.06 -14.37 -8.21
N CYS A 336 21.40 -14.97 -9.18
CA CYS A 336 21.98 -15.56 -10.38
C CYS A 336 21.62 -14.73 -11.61
N TRP A 337 22.62 -14.12 -12.25
CA TRP A 337 22.43 -13.37 -13.50
C TRP A 337 22.35 -14.26 -14.74
N ALA A 338 22.62 -15.56 -14.62
CA ALA A 338 22.46 -16.48 -15.74
C ALA A 338 20.99 -16.76 -16.06
N HIS A 339 20.13 -16.78 -15.03
CA HIS A 339 18.69 -17.08 -15.15
C HIS A 339 17.80 -15.94 -14.65
N ASP A 340 18.40 -14.80 -14.28
CA ASP A 340 17.73 -13.62 -13.75
C ASP A 340 16.83 -13.88 -12.53
N ASP A 341 17.26 -14.78 -11.65
CA ASP A 341 16.50 -15.16 -10.46
C ASP A 341 17.39 -15.23 -9.21
N GLY A 342 16.79 -15.34 -8.02
CA GLY A 342 17.48 -15.28 -6.73
C GLY A 342 16.53 -15.44 -5.54
N GLY A 343 17.04 -15.20 -4.34
CA GLY A 343 16.21 -15.30 -3.13
C GLY A 343 16.98 -15.27 -1.82
N GLY A 344 16.34 -15.75 -0.76
CA GLY A 344 16.96 -15.93 0.55
C GLY A 344 17.67 -17.28 0.68
N ALA A 345 18.07 -17.60 1.91
CA ALA A 345 18.74 -18.86 2.25
C ALA A 345 17.92 -20.10 1.88
N LEU A 346 16.60 -20.11 2.12
CA LEU A 346 15.73 -21.24 1.77
C LEU A 346 15.70 -21.49 0.25
N GLN A 347 15.58 -20.43 -0.55
CA GLN A 347 15.65 -20.54 -2.01
C GLN A 347 17.00 -21.08 -2.47
N LEU A 348 18.10 -20.66 -1.83
CA LEU A 348 19.42 -21.16 -2.16
C LEU A 348 19.56 -22.66 -1.84
N ILE A 349 19.12 -23.08 -0.66
CA ILE A 349 19.12 -24.50 -0.25
C ILE A 349 18.34 -25.32 -1.27
N ALA A 350 17.14 -24.88 -1.64
CA ALA A 350 16.31 -25.57 -2.63
C ALA A 350 17.04 -25.77 -3.97
N VAL A 351 17.78 -24.76 -4.42
CA VAL A 351 18.57 -24.81 -5.65
C VAL A 351 19.77 -25.76 -5.54
N LEU A 352 20.52 -25.67 -4.43
CA LEU A 352 21.71 -26.50 -4.24
C LEU A 352 21.32 -27.98 -4.15
N GLU A 353 20.22 -28.28 -3.47
CA GLU A 353 19.70 -29.64 -3.29
C GLU A 353 18.85 -30.14 -4.46
N GLY A 354 18.62 -29.31 -5.49
CA GLY A 354 17.91 -29.71 -6.70
C GLY A 354 16.39 -29.90 -6.51
N ILE A 355 15.81 -29.25 -5.50
CA ILE A 355 14.36 -29.13 -5.33
C ILE A 355 13.81 -28.19 -6.41
N ARG A 356 14.54 -27.10 -6.69
CA ARG A 356 14.21 -26.13 -7.73
C ARG A 356 15.41 -25.83 -8.61
N ASP A 357 15.12 -25.43 -9.84
CA ASP A 357 16.14 -24.84 -10.69
C ASP A 357 16.36 -23.38 -10.28
N CYS A 358 17.59 -22.89 -10.44
CA CYS A 358 17.94 -21.52 -10.04
C CYS A 358 17.31 -20.42 -10.89
N GLY A 359 16.50 -20.75 -11.90
CA GLY A 359 15.65 -19.81 -12.63
C GLY A 359 14.21 -19.73 -12.11
N ASP A 360 13.84 -20.68 -11.23
CA ASP A 360 12.52 -20.84 -10.63
C ASP A 360 12.66 -21.04 -9.10
N ALA A 361 13.63 -20.36 -8.49
CA ALA A 361 13.90 -20.47 -7.06
C ALA A 361 12.91 -19.63 -6.25
N ALA A 362 12.46 -18.49 -6.79
CA ALA A 362 11.62 -17.53 -6.07
C ALA A 362 10.27 -18.07 -5.59
N ASP A 363 9.72 -19.09 -6.27
CA ASP A 363 8.39 -19.65 -5.97
C ASP A 363 8.43 -20.88 -5.05
N VAL A 364 9.60 -21.32 -4.58
CA VAL A 364 9.73 -22.55 -3.76
C VAL A 364 8.81 -22.58 -2.53
N MET A 365 8.51 -21.42 -1.95
CA MET A 365 7.65 -21.32 -0.77
C MET A 365 6.15 -21.31 -1.10
N GLN A 366 5.79 -21.29 -2.39
CA GLN A 366 4.41 -21.36 -2.88
C GLN A 366 3.94 -22.80 -3.10
N ASP A 367 4.87 -23.73 -3.35
CA ASP A 367 4.60 -25.16 -3.38
C ASP A 367 4.79 -25.75 -1.96
N PRO A 368 3.72 -26.24 -1.31
CA PRO A 368 3.81 -26.71 0.07
C PRO A 368 4.78 -27.88 0.25
N VAL A 369 4.85 -28.80 -0.71
CA VAL A 369 5.72 -29.99 -0.66
C VAL A 369 7.19 -29.59 -0.80
N ASP A 370 7.50 -28.67 -1.70
CA ASP A 370 8.87 -28.16 -1.85
C ASP A 370 9.27 -27.30 -0.65
N ALA A 371 8.38 -26.44 -0.15
CA ALA A 371 8.58 -25.70 1.09
C ALA A 371 8.90 -26.62 2.27
N LEU A 372 8.18 -27.74 2.42
CA LEU A 372 8.44 -28.76 3.43
C LEU A 372 9.85 -29.34 3.28
N LYS A 373 10.21 -29.83 2.09
CA LYS A 373 11.53 -30.43 1.84
C LYS A 373 12.66 -29.44 2.14
N THR A 374 12.52 -28.21 1.66
CA THR A 374 13.51 -27.13 1.88
C THR A 374 13.66 -26.79 3.35
N CYS A 375 12.56 -26.73 4.11
CA CYS A 375 12.64 -26.46 5.55
C CYS A 375 13.29 -27.62 6.32
N LEU A 376 12.96 -28.88 6.00
CA LEU A 376 13.63 -30.02 6.62
C LEU A 376 15.14 -30.03 6.33
N LEU A 377 15.55 -29.76 5.09
CA LEU A 377 16.95 -29.58 4.72
C LEU A 377 17.62 -28.43 5.50
N ALA A 378 16.94 -27.30 5.58
CA ALA A 378 17.45 -26.13 6.30
C ALA A 378 17.72 -26.47 7.77
N ARG A 379 16.77 -27.14 8.44
CA ARG A 379 16.90 -27.57 9.84
C ARG A 379 18.00 -28.62 10.01
N ASP A 380 17.95 -29.68 9.20
CA ASP A 380 18.72 -30.91 9.44
C ASP A 380 20.18 -30.80 8.97
N GLU A 381 20.45 -30.05 7.89
CA GLU A 381 21.77 -30.02 7.24
C GLU A 381 22.46 -28.64 7.31
N TYR A 382 21.71 -27.55 7.25
CA TYR A 382 22.28 -26.20 7.06
C TYR A 382 22.29 -25.33 8.31
N ALA A 383 21.38 -25.54 9.26
CA ALA A 383 21.21 -24.69 10.44
C ALA A 383 22.09 -25.08 11.63
N GLY A 384 22.75 -26.24 11.61
CA GLY A 384 23.62 -26.69 12.71
C GLY A 384 22.92 -26.76 14.08
N GLY A 385 21.63 -27.11 14.09
CA GLY A 385 20.78 -27.20 15.29
C GLY A 385 20.09 -25.89 15.71
N SER A 386 20.34 -24.76 15.02
CA SER A 386 19.71 -23.47 15.39
C SER A 386 18.21 -23.38 15.08
N LEU A 387 17.66 -24.35 14.36
CA LEU A 387 16.23 -24.41 13.99
C LEU A 387 15.47 -25.57 14.64
N ASP A 388 16.10 -26.34 15.54
CA ASP A 388 15.51 -27.57 16.11
C ASP A 388 14.21 -27.30 16.89
N ASP A 389 14.17 -26.18 17.62
CA ASP A 389 13.01 -25.77 18.43
C ASP A 389 12.18 -24.66 17.76
N GLU A 390 12.55 -24.24 16.55
CA GLU A 390 11.95 -23.08 15.86
C GLU A 390 10.71 -23.47 15.06
N ASN A 391 9.73 -22.57 14.99
CA ASN A 391 8.52 -22.82 14.21
C ASN A 391 8.83 -22.72 12.71
N PRO A 392 8.57 -23.77 11.90
CA PRO A 392 8.74 -23.69 10.47
C PRO A 392 7.69 -22.76 9.84
N PRO A 393 7.92 -22.28 8.60
CA PRO A 393 6.91 -21.55 7.85
C PRO A 393 5.60 -22.33 7.68
N THR A 394 4.45 -21.63 7.67
CA THR A 394 3.14 -22.25 7.46
C THR A 394 3.06 -23.03 6.14
N ALA A 395 3.77 -22.59 5.09
CA ALA A 395 3.86 -23.33 3.84
C ALA A 395 4.44 -24.73 4.01
N ALA A 396 5.48 -24.89 4.84
CA ALA A 396 6.04 -26.20 5.15
C ALA A 396 5.07 -27.07 5.95
N LEU A 397 4.31 -26.47 6.88
CA LEU A 397 3.26 -27.19 7.63
C LEU A 397 2.10 -27.64 6.73
N LYS A 398 1.72 -26.83 5.73
CA LYS A 398 0.79 -27.26 4.68
C LYS A 398 1.35 -28.45 3.91
N GLY A 399 2.65 -28.43 3.57
CA GLY A 399 3.32 -29.57 2.94
C GLY A 399 3.30 -30.85 3.78
N VAL A 400 3.39 -30.74 5.11
CA VAL A 400 3.22 -31.90 6.00
C VAL A 400 1.84 -32.51 5.82
N LEU A 401 0.79 -31.68 5.87
CA LEU A 401 -0.58 -32.14 5.70
C LEU A 401 -0.79 -32.76 4.31
N GLU A 402 -0.21 -32.17 3.27
CA GLU A 402 -0.28 -32.68 1.90
C GLU A 402 0.38 -34.05 1.75
N VAL A 403 1.61 -34.24 2.27
CA VAL A 403 2.31 -35.54 2.22
C VAL A 403 1.60 -36.60 3.06
N GLN A 404 0.89 -36.20 4.11
CA GLN A 404 0.10 -37.09 4.96
C GLN A 404 -1.33 -37.30 4.42
N ASN A 405 -1.66 -36.72 3.26
CA ASN A 405 -2.97 -36.79 2.61
C ASN A 405 -4.11 -36.35 3.56
N MET A 406 -3.90 -35.20 4.22
CA MET A 406 -4.84 -34.56 5.13
C MET A 406 -5.39 -33.28 4.50
N ASP A 407 -6.68 -33.02 4.67
CA ASP A 407 -7.32 -31.81 4.16
C ASP A 407 -6.87 -30.56 4.95
N TYR A 408 -6.64 -29.46 4.24
CA TYR A 408 -6.38 -28.15 4.81
C TYR A 408 -6.90 -27.04 3.90
N ASP A 409 -7.02 -25.83 4.45
CA ASP A 409 -7.37 -24.66 3.64
C ASP A 409 -6.17 -24.23 2.79
N GLU A 410 -6.32 -24.40 1.47
CA GLU A 410 -5.31 -23.98 0.49
C GLU A 410 -5.03 -22.48 0.61
N ASP A 411 -6.07 -21.69 0.90
CA ASP A 411 -6.01 -20.25 1.05
C ASP A 411 -5.96 -19.84 2.54
N GLY A 412 -4.99 -19.00 2.91
CA GLY A 412 -4.92 -18.45 4.26
C GLY A 412 -4.31 -19.37 5.33
N LYS A 413 -4.69 -19.13 6.59
CA LYS A 413 -4.05 -19.72 7.79
C LYS A 413 -4.62 -21.10 8.11
N LEU A 414 -3.76 -22.02 8.53
CA LEU A 414 -4.20 -23.29 9.12
C LEU A 414 -5.02 -23.02 10.38
N ASP A 415 -6.14 -23.75 10.55
CA ASP A 415 -6.83 -23.76 11.83
C ASP A 415 -5.93 -24.33 12.93
N ARG A 416 -6.29 -24.07 14.19
CA ARG A 416 -5.46 -24.44 15.34
C ARG A 416 -5.20 -25.95 15.43
N ALA A 417 -6.16 -26.79 15.08
CA ALA A 417 -6.02 -28.24 15.17
C ALA A 417 -5.10 -28.77 14.06
N ALA A 418 -5.31 -28.30 12.83
CA ALA A 418 -4.45 -28.62 11.69
C ALA A 418 -3.01 -28.14 11.92
N TYR A 419 -2.83 -26.93 12.46
CA TYR A 419 -1.53 -26.38 12.81
C TYR A 419 -0.80 -27.21 13.86
N THR A 420 -1.45 -27.54 14.98
CA THR A 420 -0.81 -28.34 16.05
C THR A 420 -0.40 -29.71 15.54
N LEU A 421 -1.27 -30.38 14.78
CA LEU A 421 -0.96 -31.69 14.21
C LEU A 421 0.19 -31.63 13.20
N ALA A 422 0.15 -30.67 12.27
CA ALA A 422 1.22 -30.49 11.29
C ALA A 422 2.57 -30.19 11.97
N ARG A 423 2.56 -29.42 13.06
CA ARG A 423 3.76 -29.09 13.85
C ARG A 423 4.36 -30.33 14.51
N GLU A 424 3.53 -31.15 15.17
CA GLU A 424 3.97 -32.40 15.81
C GLU A 424 4.56 -33.37 14.78
N LEU A 425 3.90 -33.52 13.63
CA LEU A 425 4.39 -34.36 12.54
C LEU A 425 5.70 -33.82 11.93
N PHE A 426 5.83 -32.50 11.77
CA PHE A 426 7.06 -31.88 11.29
C PHE A 426 8.26 -32.16 12.23
N ASP A 427 8.04 -32.18 13.55
CA ASP A 427 9.08 -32.53 14.52
C ASP A 427 9.54 -33.98 14.42
N GLU A 428 8.64 -34.89 14.05
CA GLU A 428 8.94 -36.31 13.87
C GLU A 428 9.57 -36.63 12.50
N MET A 429 9.39 -35.74 11.52
CA MET A 429 9.98 -35.89 10.18
C MET A 429 11.46 -35.54 10.20
N SER A 430 12.25 -36.24 9.40
CA SER A 430 13.65 -35.91 9.08
C SER A 430 13.82 -35.91 7.56
N TYR A 431 14.72 -35.07 7.06
CA TYR A 431 15.13 -35.14 5.67
C TYR A 431 15.92 -36.43 5.44
N ASN A 432 15.30 -37.40 4.77
CA ASN A 432 15.93 -38.67 4.41
C ASN A 432 16.39 -38.63 2.95
N GLY A 433 17.35 -37.74 2.64
CA GLY A 433 18.14 -37.69 1.42
C GLY A 433 17.51 -38.27 0.14
N GLY A 434 16.91 -37.40 -0.69
CA GLY A 434 16.55 -37.74 -2.07
C GLY A 434 17.79 -37.80 -2.98
N GLY A 435 18.61 -38.83 -2.84
CA GLY A 435 19.73 -39.09 -3.73
C GLY A 435 19.27 -39.58 -5.11
N GLN A 436 19.57 -38.77 -6.14
CA GLN A 436 19.78 -39.10 -7.56
C GLN A 436 18.64 -39.74 -8.37
N ALA A 437 18.25 -39.03 -9.43
CA ALA A 437 18.39 -39.52 -10.80
C ALA A 437 19.14 -38.50 -11.64
#